data_AF-A0A1H9ZSL1-F1
#
_entry.id   AF-A0A1H9ZSL1-F1
#
_cell.length_a   1.000
_cell.length_b   1.000
_cell.length_c   1.000
_cell.angle_alpha   90.00
_cell.angle_beta   90.00
_cell.angle_gamma   90.00
#
_symmetry.space_group_name_H-M   'P 1'
#
loop_
_entity.id
_entity.type
_entity.pdbx_description
1 polymer ?
#
loop_
_entity_poly.entity_id
_entity_poly.type
_entity_poly.pdbx_seq_one_letter_code
_entity_poly.pdbx_strand_id
1 'polypeptide(L)'
;MQVSKSNSEWTIVGLIAFFSILVFTFHIGQLLWGIFAIAFVFWFFMLADCLQRSTDHFPGKGEYDKLIWSVALVFLNFIGAVLYYYMVRKRDNSGQII
;
A
#
# COMPACT_ATOMS: atom_id res chain seq x y z
N MET A 1 -49.34 30.27 -4.58
CA MET A 1 -48.34 29.97 -3.52
C MET A 1 -46.97 30.31 -4.09
N GLN A 2 -46.52 31.55 -3.93
CA GLN A 2 -45.23 32.03 -4.45
C GLN A 2 -44.16 31.55 -3.46
N VAL A 3 -43.52 30.42 -3.76
CA VAL A 3 -42.28 30.05 -3.05
C VAL A 3 -41.35 31.25 -3.17
N SER A 4 -41.03 31.91 -2.06
CA SER A 4 -40.26 33.15 -2.11
C SER A 4 -38.90 32.82 -2.74
N LYS A 5 -38.57 33.50 -3.83
CA LYS A 5 -37.34 33.32 -4.62
C LYS A 5 -36.08 33.26 -3.74
N SER A 6 -36.07 34.03 -2.65
CA SER A 6 -35.04 34.02 -1.60
C SER A 6 -34.81 32.63 -0.99
N ASN A 7 -35.87 31.89 -0.64
CA ASN A 7 -35.73 30.58 0.00
C ASN A 7 -35.12 29.53 -0.95
N SER A 8 -35.36 29.63 -2.25
CA SER A 8 -34.71 28.75 -3.25
C SER A 8 -33.22 29.08 -3.44
N GLU A 9 -32.79 30.33 -3.26
CA GLU A 9 -31.38 30.74 -3.40
C GLU A 9 -30.52 30.28 -2.21
N TRP A 10 -31.07 30.26 -1.00
CA TRP A 10 -30.35 29.74 0.18
C TRP A 10 -30.22 28.22 0.17
N THR A 11 -31.23 27.50 -0.36
CA THR A 11 -31.20 26.03 -0.47
C THR A 11 -30.20 25.56 -1.52
N ILE A 12 -30.35 26.06 -2.76
CA ILE A 12 -29.27 26.71 -3.52
C ILE A 12 -27.83 26.54 -3.03
N VAL A 13 -27.37 27.61 -2.38
CA VAL A 13 -26.04 27.80 -1.81
C VAL A 13 -25.69 26.71 -0.80
N GLY A 14 -26.64 26.29 0.05
CA GLY A 14 -26.43 25.24 1.03
C GLY A 14 -26.06 23.89 0.40
N LEU A 15 -26.73 23.51 -0.69
CA LEU A 15 -26.42 22.28 -1.43
C LEU A 15 -25.04 22.36 -2.09
N ILE A 16 -24.70 23.49 -2.73
CA ILE A 16 -23.39 23.67 -3.36
C ILE A 16 -22.26 23.57 -2.34
N ALA A 17 -22.41 24.20 -1.17
CA ALA A 17 -21.42 24.14 -0.09
C ALA A 17 -21.27 22.70 0.43
N PHE A 18 -22.38 21.98 0.62
CA PHE A 18 -22.37 20.60 1.07
C PHE A 18 -21.63 19.67 0.08
N PHE A 19 -21.97 19.74 -1.21
CA PHE A 19 -21.28 18.94 -2.23
C PHE A 19 -19.80 19.29 -2.36
N SER A 20 -19.44 20.58 -2.24
CA SER A 20 -18.04 21.02 -2.28
C SER A 20 -17.24 20.43 -1.11
N ILE A 21 -17.82 20.41 0.10
CA ILE A 21 -17.19 19.81 1.30
C ILE A 21 -17.03 18.29 1.13
N LEU A 22 -18.04 17.61 0.59
CA LEU A 22 -17.97 16.17 0.33
C LEU A 22 -16.86 15.81 -0.66
N VAL A 23 -16.81 16.50 -1.79
CA VAL A 23 -15.78 16.28 -2.83
C VAL A 23 -14.39 16.58 -2.29
N PHE A 24 -14.23 17.66 -1.53
CA PHE A 24 -12.95 18.02 -0.91
C PHE A 24 -12.48 16.96 0.11
N THR A 25 -13.38 16.49 0.97
CA THR A 25 -13.09 15.42 1.94
C THR A 25 -12.69 14.13 1.23
N PHE A 26 -13.37 13.78 0.14
CA PHE A 26 -13.05 12.61 -0.68
C PHE A 26 -11.66 12.70 -1.32
N HIS A 27 -11.29 13.89 -1.85
CA HIS A 27 -9.96 14.10 -2.45
C HIS A 27 -8.81 13.97 -1.45
N ILE A 28 -8.99 14.43 -0.21
CA ILE A 28 -7.99 14.23 0.86
C ILE A 28 -7.83 12.74 1.18
N GLY A 29 -8.93 12.00 1.26
CA GLY A 29 -8.90 10.54 1.49
C GLY A 29 -8.21 9.77 0.34
N GLN A 30 -8.36 10.23 -0.90
CA GLN A 30 -7.84 9.56 -2.08
C GLN A 30 -6.30 9.48 -2.12
N LEU A 31 -5.60 10.49 -1.59
CA LEU A 31 -4.13 10.50 -1.55
C LEU A 31 -3.58 9.42 -0.61
N LEU A 32 -4.19 9.27 0.57
CA LEU A 32 -3.83 8.22 1.53
C LEU A 32 -4.14 6.83 0.97
N TRP A 33 -5.27 6.68 0.29
CA TRP A 33 -5.64 5.44 -0.37
C TRP A 33 -4.66 5.04 -1.48
N GLY A 34 -4.16 6.01 -2.26
CA GLY A 34 -3.16 5.77 -3.29
C GLY A 34 -1.84 5.25 -2.73
N ILE A 35 -1.33 5.86 -1.66
CA ILE A 35 -0.11 5.40 -0.98
C ILE A 35 -0.29 4.00 -0.43
N PHE A 36 -1.43 3.74 0.22
CA PHE A 36 -1.74 2.42 0.74
C PHE A 36 -1.80 1.36 -0.36
N ALA A 37 -2.45 1.67 -1.49
CA ALA A 37 -2.52 0.77 -2.64
C ALA A 37 -1.11 0.44 -3.19
N ILE A 38 -0.23 1.43 -3.34
CA ILE A 38 1.14 1.20 -3.81
C ILE A 38 1.92 0.34 -2.81
N ALA A 39 1.82 0.63 -1.51
CA ALA A 39 2.47 -0.17 -0.46
C ALA A 39 1.97 -1.62 -0.45
N PHE A 40 0.68 -1.83 -0.70
CA PHE A 40 0.06 -3.15 -0.77
C PHE A 40 0.51 -3.93 -2.01
N VAL A 41 0.53 -3.27 -3.18
CA VAL A 41 1.06 -3.85 -4.43
C VAL A 41 2.53 -4.22 -4.27
N PHE A 42 3.34 -3.34 -3.66
CA PHE A 42 4.75 -3.61 -3.37
C PHE A 42 4.92 -4.81 -2.43
N TRP A 43 4.11 -4.90 -1.37
CA TRP A 43 4.13 -6.04 -0.46
C TRP A 43 3.79 -7.35 -1.17
N PHE A 44 2.71 -7.38 -1.97
CA PHE A 44 2.35 -8.54 -2.77
C PHE A 44 3.44 -8.94 -3.77
N PHE A 45 4.06 -7.96 -4.42
CA PHE A 45 5.17 -8.20 -5.34
C PHE A 45 6.36 -8.86 -4.63
N MET A 46 6.71 -8.39 -3.43
CA MET A 46 7.79 -8.99 -2.62
C MET A 46 7.44 -10.39 -2.14
N LEU A 47 6.19 -10.64 -1.78
CA LEU A 47 5.71 -11.99 -1.44
C LEU A 47 5.83 -12.93 -2.65
N ALA A 48 5.43 -12.47 -3.84
CA ALA A 48 5.55 -13.23 -5.07
C ALA A 48 7.02 -13.50 -5.45
N ASP A 49 7.92 -12.52 -5.31
CA ASP A 49 9.38 -12.71 -5.51
C ASP A 49 9.94 -13.76 -4.54
N CYS A 50 9.56 -13.68 -3.26
CA CYS A 50 9.98 -14.65 -2.24
C CYS A 50 9.52 -16.08 -2.54
N LEU A 51 8.28 -16.25 -3.03
CA LEU A 51 7.73 -17.55 -3.36
C LEU A 51 8.29 -18.13 -4.67
N GLN A 52 8.66 -17.28 -5.63
CA GLN A 52 9.26 -17.71 -6.89
C GLN A 52 10.77 -17.98 -6.79
N ARG A 53 11.47 -17.31 -5.88
CA ARG A 53 12.90 -17.51 -5.65
C ARG A 53 13.19 -18.95 -5.18
N SER A 54 14.24 -19.56 -5.75
CA SER A 54 14.73 -20.87 -5.33
C SER A 54 15.39 -20.77 -3.95
N THR A 55 15.36 -21.87 -3.19
CA THR A 55 15.91 -21.97 -1.83
C THR A 55 17.42 -21.67 -1.76
N ASP A 56 18.14 -21.81 -2.87
CA ASP A 56 19.59 -21.63 -2.96
C ASP A 56 20.04 -20.16 -2.88
N HIS A 57 19.15 -19.21 -3.18
CA HIS A 57 19.42 -17.77 -3.14
C HIS A 57 19.07 -17.12 -1.80
N PHE A 58 18.72 -17.91 -0.78
CA PHE A 58 18.48 -17.40 0.57
C PHE A 58 19.78 -17.42 1.39
N PRO A 59 20.02 -16.41 2.23
CA PRO A 59 21.30 -16.21 2.90
C PRO A 59 21.71 -17.37 3.83
N GLY A 60 20.77 -18.14 4.39
CA GLY A 60 21.07 -19.29 5.23
C GLY A 60 21.23 -20.61 4.48
N LYS A 61 20.88 -20.68 3.18
CA LYS A 61 20.85 -21.93 2.37
C LYS A 61 20.07 -23.09 3.02
N GLY A 62 19.19 -22.79 3.98
CA GLY A 62 18.39 -23.79 4.66
C GLY A 62 17.12 -24.10 3.89
N GLU A 63 16.66 -25.36 3.89
CA GLU A 63 15.37 -25.77 3.30
C GLU A 63 14.19 -24.93 3.82
N TYR A 64 14.27 -24.47 5.08
CA TYR A 64 13.20 -23.73 5.74
C TYR A 64 13.30 -22.20 5.59
N ASP A 65 14.39 -21.64 5.07
CA ASP A 65 14.59 -20.18 4.98
C ASP A 65 13.50 -19.52 4.13
N LYS A 66 13.15 -20.14 3.00
CA LYS A 66 12.06 -19.68 2.14
C LYS A 66 10.74 -19.61 2.90
N LEU A 67 10.48 -20.60 3.74
CA LEU A 67 9.25 -20.72 4.52
C LEU A 67 9.22 -19.69 5.65
N ILE A 68 10.33 -19.50 6.35
CA ILE A 68 10.50 -18.47 7.39
C ILE A 68 10.29 -17.08 6.82
N TRP A 69 10.93 -16.75 5.69
CA TRP A 69 10.79 -15.44 5.04
C TRP A 69 9.38 -15.22 4.49
N SER A 70 8.74 -16.25 3.93
CA SER A 70 7.35 -16.16 3.45
C SER A 70 6.38 -15.91 4.61
N VAL A 71 6.52 -16.64 5.72
CA VAL A 71 5.71 -16.44 6.93
C VAL A 71 5.97 -15.05 7.52
N ALA A 72 7.22 -14.61 7.62
CA ALA A 72 7.56 -13.27 8.09
C ALA A 72 6.93 -12.18 7.20
N LEU A 73 6.97 -12.34 5.87
CA LEU A 73 6.31 -11.44 4.91
C LEU A 73 4.79 -11.37 5.12
N VAL A 74 4.14 -12.50 5.39
CA VAL A 74 2.69 -12.57 5.63
C VAL A 74 2.30 -11.92 6.96
N PHE A 75 3.01 -12.22 8.05
CA PHE A 75 2.68 -11.70 9.37
C PHE A 75 3.09 -10.23 9.56
N LEU A 76 4.26 -9.82 9.05
CA LEU A 76 4.76 -8.44 9.20
C LEU A 76 4.29 -7.50 8.09
N ASN A 77 3.55 -8.00 7.09
CA ASN A 77 2.99 -7.22 5.98
C ASN A 77 4.07 -6.31 5.34
N PHE A 78 3.79 -5.00 5.26
CA PHE A 78 4.69 -4.01 4.69
C PHE A 78 6.08 -4.01 5.35
N ILE A 79 6.15 -4.17 6.69
CA ILE A 79 7.42 -4.24 7.42
C ILE A 79 8.21 -5.49 6.98
N GLY A 80 7.51 -6.61 6.78
CA GLY A 80 8.10 -7.86 6.28
C GLY A 80 8.68 -7.70 4.87
N ALA A 81 7.98 -7.01 3.97
CA ALA A 81 8.48 -6.71 2.62
C ALA A 81 9.72 -5.79 2.63
N VAL A 82 9.74 -4.77 3.48
CA VAL A 82 10.91 -3.89 3.64
C VAL A 82 12.11 -4.67 4.18
N LEU A 83 11.91 -5.51 5.19
CA LEU A 83 12.96 -6.36 5.75
C LEU A 83 13.47 -7.38 4.72
N TYR A 84 12.56 -8.03 3.99
CA TYR A 84 12.92 -8.96 2.91
C TYR A 84 13.79 -8.30 1.85
N TYR A 85 13.40 -7.12 1.38
CA TYR A 85 14.18 -6.35 0.41
C TYR A 85 15.59 -6.02 0.94
N TYR A 86 15.71 -5.52 2.16
CA TYR A 86 17.01 -5.14 2.71
C TYR A 86 17.90 -6.34 3.05
N MET A 87 17.34 -7.41 3.60
CA MET A 87 18.12 -8.54 4.12
C MET A 87 18.37 -9.63 3.09
N VAL A 88 17.40 -9.90 2.20
CA VAL A 88 17.53 -10.94 1.18
C VAL A 88 18.01 -10.34 -0.13
N ARG A 89 17.28 -9.35 -0.69
CA ARG A 89 17.61 -8.78 -2.01
C ARG A 89 18.93 -8.00 -2.02
N LYS A 90 19.22 -7.21 -0.98
CA LYS A 90 20.46 -6.42 -0.93
C LYS A 90 21.71 -7.29 -0.68
N ARG A 91 21.59 -8.36 0.11
CA ARG A 91 22.71 -9.27 0.39
C ARG A 91 23.11 -10.09 -0.83
N ASP A 92 22.15 -10.48 -1.66
CA ASP A 92 22.38 -11.13 -2.96
C ASP A 92 23.29 -10.26 -3.86
N ASN A 93 23.01 -8.96 -3.97
CA ASN A 93 23.84 -8.02 -4.73
C ASN A 93 25.22 -7.75 -4.09
N SER A 94 25.33 -7.74 -2.76
CA SER A 94 26.62 -7.53 -2.08
C SER A 94 27.51 -8.78 -2.04
N GLY A 95 26.91 -9.98 -2.13
CA GLY A 95 27.62 -11.25 -2.17
C GLY A 95 28.25 -11.58 -3.53
N GLN A 96 28.00 -10.80 -4.57
CA GLN A 96 28.70 -10.90 -5.86
C GLN A 96 29.95 -10.00 -5.97
N ILE A 97 30.27 -9.20 -4.95
CA ILE A 97 31.42 -8.28 -4.94
C ILE A 97 32.62 -8.80 -4.11
N ILE A 98 32.58 -10.04 -3.61
CA ILE A 98 33.72 -10.65 -2.90
C ILE A 98 34.00 -12.05 -3.41
#